data_AF-A0A0D2N5N6-F1
#
_entry.id   AF-A0A0D2N5N6-F1
#
_cell.length_a   1.000
_cell.length_b   1.000
_cell.length_c   1.000
_cell.angle_alpha   90.00
_cell.angle_beta   90.00
_cell.angle_gamma   90.00
#
_symmetry.space_group_name_H-M   'P 1'
#
loop_
_entity.id
_entity.type
_entity.pdbx_description
1 polymer ?
#
loop_
_entity_poly.entity_id
_entity_poly.type
_entity_poly.pdbx_seq_one_letter_code
_entity_poly.pdbx_strand_id
1 'polypeptide(L)'
;MQAPTNLKPKTRGGQGTQTGVYKVDSIKDISESLNISIPDNVASSLTSDVEYRINQLIEEAARFMRHGRRTTMTTADIEQALRVLNIEPLYGHSPYNPTVFRRALPFPQVPAAGPVYFPEDEEIDFDRVLREEKIALPKGVSWTAHWLAVEGVQPLIPENPPAIPRETDGDASTKGDILKVNGISPLVNGSGLPLGPAGNLPPGVKKPSTGQQANQSPNQQIVKQVLSRELQLYYARLTSSLLPPSSDLSKRTAALASLRSDAGLQALLPYLVRWVAEGVVGSLKEDSAGENEGRVLHVLLDVISAILDNNTLFIEPYLHQILPPILSVLLHSSLHPSHATQLRTTASQTLSKLLTQHSTTYPSLSPRIMKTLLLALISPGKSYGTREGAIRGLVGVGKEAVRKGLVEGGGAKVVAAESDMDREHGINSSNLVNSVMDALRVLHPPSDMVESLDLSRSSDSDTYAHLEDLLGQFFAEQIASDAAWAREIVGSHQP
;
A
#
# COMPACT_ATOMS: atom_id res chain seq x y z
N MET A 1 102.06 -19.71 13.58
CA MET A 1 100.80 -19.43 14.30
C MET A 1 100.87 -17.99 14.80
N GLN A 2 100.37 -17.05 14.00
CA GLN A 2 100.23 -15.63 14.38
C GLN A 2 98.75 -15.39 14.71
N ALA A 3 98.48 -14.84 15.88
CA ALA A 3 97.17 -14.33 16.26
C ALA A 3 97.08 -12.84 15.91
N PRO A 4 95.99 -12.36 15.28
CA PRO A 4 95.74 -10.93 15.15
C PRO A 4 94.62 -10.44 16.08
N THR A 5 95.02 -9.50 16.94
CA THR A 5 94.42 -8.18 17.23
C THR A 5 92.90 -7.95 17.15
N ASN A 6 92.41 -7.50 18.31
CA ASN A 6 91.11 -6.94 18.67
C ASN A 6 90.69 -5.71 17.82
N LEU A 7 89.48 -5.73 17.26
CA LEU A 7 88.77 -4.55 16.74
C LEU A 7 87.43 -4.43 17.49
N LYS A 8 87.28 -3.35 18.28
CA LYS A 8 86.00 -3.01 18.95
C LYS A 8 84.94 -2.64 17.91
N PRO A 9 83.68 -3.12 18.03
CA PRO A 9 82.61 -2.68 17.16
C PRO A 9 82.05 -1.32 17.60
N LYS A 10 81.79 -0.49 16.59
CA LYS A 10 81.15 0.83 16.64
C LYS A 10 79.69 0.66 17.07
N THR A 11 79.28 1.27 18.18
CA THR A 11 77.87 1.35 18.62
C THR A 11 77.05 2.11 17.59
N ARG A 12 76.20 1.39 16.84
CA ARG A 12 75.08 1.98 16.08
C ARG A 12 74.07 2.52 17.08
N GLY A 13 73.79 3.83 17.04
CA GLY A 13 72.65 4.42 17.73
C GLY A 13 71.37 3.77 17.20
N GLY A 14 70.54 3.24 18.11
CA GLY A 14 69.23 2.71 17.76
C GLY A 14 68.33 3.85 17.29
N GLN A 15 68.00 3.87 16.01
CA GLN A 15 66.84 4.62 15.54
C GLN A 15 65.60 3.87 16.04
N GLY A 16 64.91 4.46 17.02
CA GLY A 16 63.61 3.98 17.44
C GLY A 16 62.66 4.00 16.24
N THR A 17 62.08 2.84 15.94
CA THR A 17 61.00 2.69 14.97
C THR A 17 59.83 3.60 15.35
N GLN A 18 59.53 4.61 14.53
CA GLN A 18 58.30 5.40 14.65
C GLN A 18 57.11 4.48 14.33
N THR A 19 56.19 4.29 15.27
CA THR A 19 55.04 3.36 15.14
C THR A 19 53.70 4.07 14.94
N GLY A 20 53.68 5.25 14.32
CA GLY A 20 52.47 6.07 14.18
C GLY A 20 52.45 6.92 12.91
N VAL A 21 51.25 7.37 12.52
CA VAL A 21 51.06 8.30 11.38
C VAL A 21 51.26 9.76 11.81
N TYR A 22 51.11 10.05 13.11
CA TYR A 22 51.29 11.40 13.65
C TYR A 22 52.78 11.81 13.63
N LYS A 23 53.07 13.03 13.18
CA LYS A 23 54.46 13.49 13.01
C LYS A 23 55.06 13.91 14.35
N VAL A 24 56.25 13.41 14.65
CA VAL A 24 57.02 13.79 15.85
C VAL A 24 57.39 15.28 15.85
N ASP A 25 57.60 15.86 14.66
CA ASP A 25 57.90 17.29 14.51
C ASP A 25 56.79 18.18 15.07
N SER A 26 55.52 17.79 14.93
CA SER A 26 54.38 18.57 15.46
C SER A 26 54.40 18.69 16.98
N ILE A 27 54.92 17.68 17.69
CA ILE A 27 55.07 17.74 19.15
C ILE A 27 56.25 18.63 19.54
N LYS A 28 57.32 18.61 18.74
CA LYS A 28 58.46 19.51 18.95
C LYS A 28 58.04 20.97 18.73
N ASP A 29 57.29 21.27 17.68
CA ASP A 29 56.76 22.60 17.40
C ASP A 29 55.93 23.13 18.58
N ILE A 30 55.07 22.30 19.17
CA ILE A 30 54.29 22.65 20.37
C ILE A 30 55.20 22.88 21.58
N SER A 31 56.21 22.04 21.80
CA SER A 31 57.15 22.22 22.91
C SER A 31 57.97 23.51 22.79
N GLU A 32 58.39 23.86 21.57
CA GLU A 32 59.11 25.10 21.28
C GLU A 32 58.21 26.33 21.45
N SER A 33 56.91 26.22 21.15
CA SER A 33 55.93 27.29 21.42
C SER A 33 55.78 27.61 22.92
N LEU A 34 56.11 26.64 23.78
CA LEU A 34 56.17 26.80 25.24
C LEU A 34 57.59 27.11 25.75
N ASN A 35 58.55 27.32 24.84
CA ASN A 35 59.97 27.54 25.12
C ASN A 35 60.67 26.36 25.84
N ILE A 36 60.21 25.12 25.61
CA ILE A 36 60.76 23.89 26.21
C ILE A 36 61.42 23.04 25.11
N SER A 37 62.66 22.59 25.32
CA SER A 37 63.34 21.64 24.43
C SER A 37 63.24 20.21 24.96
N ILE A 38 62.66 19.30 24.17
CA ILE A 38 62.45 17.90 24.54
C ILE A 38 63.35 16.95 23.72
N PRO A 39 63.86 15.85 24.32
CA PRO A 39 64.63 14.85 23.59
C PRO A 39 63.73 14.00 22.67
N ASP A 40 64.28 13.54 21.55
CA ASP A 40 63.57 12.79 20.51
C ASP A 40 62.82 11.54 21.02
N ASN A 41 63.39 10.87 22.02
CA ASN A 41 62.77 9.69 22.62
C ASN A 41 61.44 10.03 23.31
N VAL A 42 61.38 11.16 24.03
CA VAL A 42 60.18 11.62 24.73
C VAL A 42 59.14 12.13 23.72
N ALA A 43 59.58 12.87 22.70
CA ALA A 43 58.70 13.33 21.62
C ALA A 43 58.04 12.14 20.88
N SER A 44 58.79 11.08 20.60
CA SER A 44 58.28 9.85 19.98
C SER A 44 57.24 9.13 20.85
N SER A 45 57.49 8.96 22.15
CA SER A 45 56.52 8.34 23.06
C SER A 45 55.24 9.18 23.22
N LEU A 46 55.37 10.50 23.33
CA LEU A 46 54.20 11.40 23.42
C LEU A 46 53.39 11.39 22.11
N THR A 47 54.05 11.23 20.96
CA THR A 47 53.41 11.10 19.65
C THR A 47 52.47 9.89 19.62
N SER A 48 52.94 8.74 20.11
CA SER A 48 52.11 7.54 20.17
C SER A 48 50.92 7.68 21.13
N ASP A 49 51.08 8.38 22.28
CA ASP A 49 49.95 8.62 23.21
C ASP A 49 48.90 9.57 22.62
N VAL A 50 49.33 10.64 21.93
CA VAL A 50 48.42 11.56 21.25
C VAL A 50 47.61 10.85 20.17
N GLU A 51 48.25 10.01 19.35
CA GLU A 51 47.56 9.24 18.32
C GLU A 51 46.54 8.27 18.92
N TYR A 52 46.88 7.61 20.03
CA TYR A 52 45.94 6.76 20.76
C TYR A 52 44.71 7.55 21.25
N ARG A 53 44.92 8.75 21.83
CA ARG A 53 43.82 9.61 22.30
C ARG A 53 42.93 10.11 21.16
N ILE A 54 43.51 10.44 20.01
CA ILE A 54 42.74 10.82 18.81
C ILE A 54 41.86 9.66 18.35
N ASN A 55 42.41 8.45 18.27
CA ASN A 55 41.64 7.27 17.88
C ASN A 55 40.53 6.96 18.89
N GLN A 56 40.79 7.05 20.19
CA GLN A 56 39.78 6.89 21.22
C GLN A 56 38.62 7.90 21.05
N LEU A 57 38.93 9.16 20.79
CA LEU A 57 37.93 10.20 20.53
C LEU A 57 37.09 9.89 19.28
N ILE A 58 37.74 9.49 18.19
CA ILE A 58 37.06 9.15 16.93
C ILE A 58 36.16 7.93 17.11
N GLU A 59 36.59 6.93 17.87
CA GLU A 59 35.79 5.74 18.16
C GLU A 59 34.52 6.08 18.94
N GLU A 60 34.62 6.92 19.99
CA GLU A 60 33.45 7.39 20.73
C GLU A 60 32.51 8.23 19.85
N ALA A 61 33.06 9.14 19.03
CA ALA A 61 32.27 9.93 18.08
C ALA A 61 31.57 9.04 17.04
N ALA A 62 32.23 7.98 16.57
CA ALA A 62 31.65 7.01 15.63
C ALA A 62 30.47 6.23 16.25
N ARG A 63 30.48 5.99 17.57
CA ARG A 63 29.32 5.42 18.26
C ARG A 63 28.15 6.40 18.24
N PHE A 64 28.36 7.67 18.54
CA PHE A 64 27.31 8.70 18.45
C PHE A 64 26.72 8.81 17.04
N MET A 65 27.57 8.80 16.00
CA MET A 65 27.13 8.80 14.60
C MET A 65 26.22 7.59 14.28
N ARG A 66 26.64 6.38 14.68
CA ARG A 66 25.87 5.14 14.48
C ARG A 66 24.56 5.14 15.28
N HIS A 67 24.57 5.62 16.52
CA HIS A 67 23.37 5.79 17.34
C HIS A 67 22.41 6.83 16.74
N GLY A 68 22.94 7.85 16.06
CA GLY A 68 22.18 8.80 15.26
C GLY A 68 21.65 8.26 13.93
N ARG A 69 21.88 6.97 13.61
CA ARG A 69 21.54 6.32 12.32
C ARG A 69 22.07 7.08 11.09
N ARG A 70 23.21 7.76 11.25
CA ARG A 70 23.89 8.49 10.18
C ARG A 70 25.11 7.71 9.73
N THR A 71 25.53 7.94 8.48
CA THR A 71 26.76 7.40 7.89
C THR A 71 27.88 8.43 7.83
N THR A 72 27.57 9.70 8.09
CA THR A 72 28.49 10.82 8.08
C THR A 72 28.65 11.40 9.48
N MET A 73 29.89 11.48 9.97
CA MET A 73 30.22 12.08 11.26
C MET A 73 30.15 13.61 11.17
N THR A 74 29.61 14.24 12.20
CA THR A 74 29.45 15.70 12.31
C THR A 74 30.25 16.24 13.50
N THR A 75 30.48 17.56 13.55
CA THR A 75 31.17 18.21 14.68
C THR A 75 30.45 17.98 16.02
N ALA A 76 29.12 17.86 16.00
CA ALA A 76 28.32 17.54 17.18
C ALA A 76 28.62 16.14 17.75
N ASP A 77 28.98 15.16 16.91
CA ASP A 77 29.34 13.82 17.38
C ASP A 77 30.66 13.83 18.15
N ILE A 78 31.62 14.66 17.70
CA ILE A 78 32.91 14.87 18.36
C ILE A 78 32.72 15.65 19.66
N GLU A 79 31.86 16.67 19.68
CA GLU A 79 31.55 17.44 20.90
C GLU A 79 30.98 16.54 22.01
N GLN A 80 30.07 15.63 21.65
CA GLN A 80 29.53 14.66 22.60
C GLN A 80 30.59 13.65 23.07
N ALA A 81 31.48 13.23 22.18
CA ALA A 81 32.59 12.36 22.55
C ALA A 81 33.56 13.03 23.54
N LEU A 82 33.90 14.32 23.33
CA LEU A 82 34.71 15.10 24.27
C LEU A 82 34.04 15.17 25.65
N ARG A 83 32.73 15.44 25.69
CA ARG A 83 31.95 15.51 26.93
C ARG A 83 31.96 14.18 27.70
N VAL A 84 31.82 13.04 27.01
CA VAL A 84 31.86 11.70 27.65
C VAL A 84 33.24 11.35 28.16
N LEU A 85 34.29 11.72 27.42
CA LEU A 85 35.68 11.49 27.82
C LEU A 85 36.16 12.49 28.89
N ASN A 86 35.29 13.40 29.35
CA ASN A 86 35.62 14.49 30.29
C ASN A 86 36.77 15.37 29.79
N ILE A 87 36.84 15.59 28.48
CA ILE A 87 37.77 16.52 27.85
C ILE A 87 37.05 17.87 27.73
N GLU A 88 37.79 18.97 27.90
CA GLU A 88 37.26 20.32 27.75
C GLU A 88 36.64 20.52 26.36
N PRO A 89 35.46 21.16 26.27
CA PRO A 89 34.77 21.36 25.00
C PRO A 89 35.53 22.35 24.12
N LEU A 90 35.66 22.02 22.83
CA LEU A 90 36.25 22.88 21.81
C LEU A 90 35.17 23.74 21.15
N TYR A 91 35.20 25.04 21.40
CA TYR A 91 34.26 26.01 20.85
C TYR A 91 34.73 26.54 19.48
N GLY A 92 33.81 27.08 18.69
CA GLY A 92 34.13 27.73 17.40
C GLY A 92 34.08 26.80 16.19
N HIS A 93 33.71 25.54 16.35
CA HIS A 93 33.58 24.58 15.24
C HIS A 93 32.10 24.36 14.87
N SER A 94 31.66 24.94 13.75
CA SER A 94 30.30 24.81 13.24
C SER A 94 30.29 24.29 11.80
N PRO A 95 29.35 23.41 11.41
CA PRO A 95 29.20 22.98 10.01
C PRO A 95 28.92 24.13 9.03
N TYR A 96 28.37 25.24 9.54
CA TYR A 96 28.01 26.40 8.72
C TYR A 96 29.19 27.34 8.44
N ASN A 97 30.31 27.20 9.15
CA ASN A 97 31.52 28.00 8.94
C ASN A 97 32.77 27.12 9.04
N PRO A 98 33.12 26.38 7.96
CA PRO A 98 34.30 25.52 7.97
C PRO A 98 35.59 26.36 7.99
N THR A 99 36.51 26.01 8.89
CA THR A 99 37.82 26.66 8.99
C THR A 99 38.67 26.41 7.75
N VAL A 100 39.15 27.48 7.11
CA VAL A 100 40.02 27.43 5.93
C VAL A 100 41.48 27.56 6.37
N PHE A 101 42.32 26.62 5.97
CA PHE A 101 43.76 26.67 6.23
C PHE A 101 44.51 27.23 5.03
N ARG A 102 45.33 28.27 5.24
CA ARG A 102 46.24 28.82 4.22
C ARG A 102 47.69 28.45 4.51
N ARG A 103 48.47 28.25 3.45
CA ARG A 103 49.91 27.96 3.55
C ARG A 103 50.68 29.27 3.69
N ALA A 104 51.52 29.38 4.71
CA ALA A 104 52.43 30.49 4.88
C ALA A 104 53.51 30.50 3.78
N LEU A 105 53.99 31.69 3.43
CA LEU A 105 55.13 31.82 2.52
C LEU A 105 56.40 31.29 3.20
N PRO A 106 57.30 30.61 2.47
CA PRO A 106 58.55 30.11 3.04
C PRO A 106 59.36 31.26 3.63
N PHE A 107 59.84 31.10 4.88
CA PHE A 107 60.69 32.10 5.51
C PHE A 107 62.08 32.10 4.86
N PRO A 108 62.53 33.21 4.25
CA PRO A 108 63.82 33.26 3.55
C PRO A 108 65.03 33.03 4.47
N GLN A 109 64.87 33.30 5.78
CA GLN A 109 65.96 33.21 6.77
C GLN A 109 66.13 31.82 7.40
N VAL A 110 65.15 30.91 7.26
CA VAL A 110 65.22 29.55 7.80
C VAL A 110 64.78 28.54 6.72
N PRO A 111 65.66 28.21 5.75
CA PRO A 111 65.31 27.33 4.62
C PRO A 111 64.95 25.89 5.03
N ALA A 112 65.24 25.50 6.27
CA ALA A 112 64.94 24.19 6.84
C ALA A 112 63.55 24.11 7.48
N ALA A 113 62.81 25.21 7.60
CA ALA A 113 61.46 25.20 8.14
C ALA A 113 60.50 24.55 7.14
N GLY A 114 59.75 23.54 7.60
CA GLY A 114 58.73 22.87 6.80
C GLY A 114 57.54 23.77 6.41
N PRO A 115 56.58 23.27 5.61
CA PRO A 115 55.40 24.03 5.25
C PRO A 115 54.51 24.28 6.47
N VAL A 116 54.30 25.56 6.82
CA VAL A 116 53.41 26.00 7.89
C VAL A 116 52.04 26.36 7.31
N TYR A 117 50.98 25.90 7.96
CA TYR A 117 49.60 26.27 7.65
C TYR A 117 49.00 27.03 8.83
N PHE A 118 48.20 28.05 8.54
CA PHE A 118 47.51 28.83 9.56
C PHE A 118 46.01 28.94 9.21
N PRO A 119 45.12 29.01 10.21
CA PRO A 119 43.72 29.31 9.97
C PRO A 119 43.60 30.74 9.44
N GLU A 120 42.84 30.91 8.36
CA GLU A 120 42.52 32.23 7.84
C GLU A 120 41.46 32.89 8.75
N ASP A 121 41.85 33.99 9.41
CA ASP A 121 40.94 34.83 10.16
C ASP A 121 40.37 35.92 9.24
N GLU A 122 39.14 35.73 8.77
CA GLU A 122 38.41 36.73 8.00
C GLU A 122 37.83 37.80 8.93
N GLU A 123 38.14 39.07 8.67
CA GLU A 123 37.55 40.19 9.40
C GLU A 123 36.07 40.34 9.01
N ILE A 124 35.17 40.25 9.98
CA ILE A 124 33.73 40.33 9.78
C ILE A 124 33.24 41.75 10.13
N ASP A 125 32.56 42.40 9.18
CA ASP A 125 31.86 43.67 9.43
C ASP A 125 30.52 43.42 10.14
N PHE A 126 30.39 43.89 11.38
CA PHE A 126 29.18 43.75 12.18
C PHE A 126 27.96 44.40 11.54
N ASP A 127 28.11 45.54 10.85
CA ASP A 127 26.99 46.23 10.19
C ASP A 127 26.44 45.41 9.03
N ARG A 128 27.28 44.60 8.39
CA ARG A 128 26.86 43.67 7.34
C ARG A 128 26.06 42.51 7.93
N VAL A 129 26.58 41.86 8.97
CA VAL A 129 25.94 40.70 9.62
C VAL A 129 24.54 41.06 10.13
N LEU A 130 24.39 42.20 10.79
CA LEU A 130 23.10 42.67 11.32
C LEU A 130 22.03 42.91 10.24
N ARG A 131 22.44 43.23 9.01
CA ARG A 131 21.53 43.47 7.88
C ARG A 131 21.17 42.20 7.10
N GLU A 132 22.02 41.20 7.14
CA GLU A 132 21.96 40.01 6.27
C GLU A 132 21.08 38.88 6.85
N GLU A 133 20.71 38.95 8.13
CA GLU A 133 20.07 37.83 8.82
C GLU A 133 18.58 37.63 8.45
N LYS A 134 18.34 36.82 7.41
CA LYS A 134 17.05 36.17 7.15
C LYS A 134 17.21 34.67 7.32
N ILE A 135 16.91 34.17 8.52
CA ILE A 135 16.89 32.73 8.80
C ILE A 135 15.71 32.12 8.03
N ALA A 136 16.01 31.36 6.98
CA ALA A 136 14.99 30.60 6.26
C ALA A 136 14.65 29.34 7.06
N LEU A 137 13.45 29.31 7.64
CA LEU A 137 12.96 28.12 8.34
C LEU A 137 12.62 27.04 7.30
N PRO A 138 13.25 25.86 7.36
CA PRO A 138 12.86 24.74 6.52
C PRO A 138 11.42 24.31 6.87
N LYS A 139 10.74 23.69 5.90
CA LYS A 139 9.45 23.05 6.18
C LYS A 139 9.65 21.99 7.27
N GLY A 140 8.66 21.87 8.16
CA GLY A 140 8.67 20.82 9.18
C GLY A 140 8.72 19.41 8.58
N VAL A 141 9.01 18.43 9.44
CA VAL A 141 9.09 17.02 9.03
C VAL A 141 7.70 16.51 8.62
N SER A 142 7.58 15.99 7.40
CA SER A 142 6.41 15.26 6.92
C SER A 142 6.83 13.89 6.41
N TRP A 143 5.87 12.96 6.33
CA TRP A 143 6.08 11.62 5.78
C TRP A 143 5.17 11.41 4.57
N THR A 144 5.67 10.66 3.59
CA THR A 144 4.94 10.23 2.40
C THR A 144 5.04 8.72 2.30
N ALA A 145 3.90 8.03 2.27
CA ALA A 145 3.84 6.58 2.15
C ALA A 145 3.58 6.17 0.70
N HIS A 146 4.25 5.11 0.26
CA HIS A 146 4.02 4.47 -1.03
C HIS A 146 4.22 2.95 -0.90
N TRP A 147 3.70 2.19 -1.88
CA TRP A 147 3.89 0.75 -1.92
C TRP A 147 5.28 0.41 -2.47
N LEU A 148 6.17 -0.07 -1.61
CA LEU A 148 7.48 -0.57 -2.02
C LEU A 148 7.37 -1.91 -2.77
N ALA A 149 6.49 -2.80 -2.32
CA ALA A 149 6.25 -4.10 -2.93
C ALA A 149 4.81 -4.57 -2.73
N VAL A 150 4.29 -5.28 -3.74
CA VAL A 150 3.00 -5.99 -3.69
C VAL A 150 3.29 -7.43 -4.13
N GLU A 151 2.99 -8.41 -3.28
CA GLU A 151 3.28 -9.85 -3.55
C GLU A 151 4.75 -10.11 -3.93
N GLY A 152 5.67 -9.38 -3.29
CA GLY A 152 7.12 -9.50 -3.51
C GLY A 152 7.63 -8.84 -4.80
N VAL A 153 6.76 -8.20 -5.59
CA VAL A 153 7.13 -7.44 -6.79
C VAL A 153 7.08 -5.94 -6.50
N GLN A 154 8.13 -5.21 -6.84
CA GLN A 154 8.15 -3.76 -6.69
C GLN A 154 7.34 -3.10 -7.82
N PRO A 155 6.31 -2.30 -7.51
CA PRO A 155 5.55 -1.59 -8.54
C PRO A 155 6.40 -0.47 -9.15
N LEU A 156 6.20 -0.21 -10.44
CA LEU A 156 6.89 0.83 -11.20
C LEU A 156 6.21 2.19 -10.96
N ILE A 157 6.38 2.73 -9.76
CA ILE A 157 5.96 4.08 -9.39
C ILE A 157 7.17 5.02 -9.33
N PRO A 158 7.00 6.34 -9.51
CA PRO A 158 8.12 7.31 -9.50
C PRO A 158 8.98 7.26 -8.24
N GLU A 159 8.39 6.87 -7.10
CA GLU A 159 9.04 6.77 -5.80
C GLU A 159 9.93 5.52 -5.68
N ASN A 160 9.67 4.49 -6.48
CA ASN A 160 10.44 3.25 -6.47
C ASN A 160 11.61 3.33 -7.45
N PRO A 161 12.75 2.68 -7.14
CA PRO A 161 13.88 2.64 -8.06
C PRO A 161 13.48 1.93 -9.37
N PRO A 162 14.00 2.38 -10.53
CA PRO A 162 13.80 1.64 -11.77
C PRO A 162 14.37 0.24 -11.65
N ALA A 163 13.71 -0.74 -12.27
CA ALA A 163 14.21 -2.10 -12.30
C ALA A 163 15.61 -2.11 -12.93
N ILE A 164 16.63 -2.40 -12.10
CA ILE A 164 18.00 -2.59 -12.58
C ILE A 164 17.95 -3.74 -13.58
N PRO A 165 18.37 -3.55 -14.84
CA PRO A 165 18.51 -4.66 -15.76
C PRO A 165 19.39 -5.73 -15.09
N ARG A 166 18.84 -6.94 -14.89
CA ARG A 166 19.68 -8.07 -14.51
C ARG A 166 20.68 -8.24 -15.64
N GLU A 167 21.97 -8.15 -15.32
CA GLU A 167 23.04 -8.53 -16.25
C GLU A 167 22.80 -9.99 -16.64
N THR A 168 22.11 -10.20 -17.75
CA THR A 168 22.00 -11.49 -18.39
C THR A 168 23.32 -11.75 -19.11
N ASP A 169 24.08 -12.70 -18.57
CA ASP A 169 25.17 -13.47 -19.18
C ASP A 169 25.92 -12.81 -20.35
N GLY A 170 26.98 -12.08 -20.02
CA GLY A 170 27.97 -11.58 -20.97
C GLY A 170 29.11 -10.89 -20.23
N ASP A 171 30.28 -11.54 -20.22
CA ASP A 171 31.57 -11.10 -19.68
C ASP A 171 31.85 -11.25 -18.18
N ALA A 172 31.99 -12.52 -17.77
CA ALA A 172 32.81 -12.90 -16.64
C ALA A 172 34.31 -12.67 -16.92
N SER A 173 34.78 -11.42 -16.86
CA SER A 173 36.18 -11.10 -16.59
C SER A 173 36.36 -9.64 -16.16
N THR A 174 35.96 -9.30 -14.94
CA THR A 174 36.81 -8.66 -13.93
C THR A 174 35.96 -8.18 -12.75
N LYS A 175 36.51 -8.37 -11.54
CA LYS A 175 36.02 -7.94 -10.22
C LYS A 175 34.93 -8.83 -9.61
N GLY A 176 35.42 -9.83 -8.87
CA GLY A 176 34.68 -10.32 -7.72
C GLY A 176 34.64 -9.24 -6.64
N ASP A 177 33.45 -8.98 -6.12
CA ASP A 177 33.29 -8.89 -4.67
C ASP A 177 31.89 -9.35 -4.27
N ILE A 178 31.82 -9.84 -3.05
CA ILE A 178 30.90 -10.85 -2.55
C ILE A 178 29.65 -10.19 -1.96
N LEU A 179 28.45 -10.59 -2.39
CA LEU A 179 27.25 -10.67 -1.52
C LEU A 179 26.37 -11.86 -1.95
N LYS A 180 26.74 -13.05 -1.48
CA LYS A 180 25.83 -14.20 -1.41
C LYS A 180 25.15 -14.19 -0.05
N VAL A 181 23.83 -13.98 -0.02
CA VAL A 181 22.96 -14.45 1.05
C VAL A 181 21.76 -15.15 0.40
N ASN A 182 21.55 -16.40 0.83
CA ASN A 182 20.46 -17.33 0.52
C ASN A 182 20.28 -17.77 -0.94
N GLY A 183 21.08 -18.76 -1.33
CA GLY A 183 20.92 -19.49 -2.58
C GLY A 183 19.55 -20.17 -2.72
N ILE A 184 18.85 -19.83 -3.79
CA ILE A 184 18.07 -20.70 -4.69
C ILE A 184 18.01 -19.94 -6.02
N SER A 185 18.66 -20.45 -7.06
CA SER A 185 18.45 -20.00 -8.44
C SER A 185 17.35 -20.86 -9.07
N PRO A 186 16.29 -20.30 -9.70
CA PRO A 186 15.31 -21.11 -10.41
C PRO A 186 15.91 -21.55 -11.75
N LEU A 187 16.17 -22.85 -11.85
CA LEU A 187 16.47 -23.56 -13.09
C LEU A 187 15.18 -23.58 -13.95
N VAL A 188 15.14 -22.79 -15.03
CA VAL A 188 14.06 -22.86 -16.03
C VAL A 188 14.48 -23.88 -17.10
N ASN A 189 13.98 -25.10 -16.99
CA ASN A 189 13.98 -26.06 -18.10
C ASN A 189 12.72 -25.85 -18.94
N GLY A 190 12.90 -25.57 -20.23
CA GLY A 190 11.84 -25.17 -21.16
C GLY A 190 11.02 -26.32 -21.76
N SER A 191 9.97 -25.95 -22.50
CA SER A 191 9.52 -26.57 -23.76
C SER A 191 8.23 -25.93 -24.30
N GLY A 192 8.19 -25.65 -25.61
CA GLY A 192 7.00 -25.23 -26.38
C GLY A 192 7.22 -23.91 -27.16
N LEU A 193 8.05 -23.89 -28.21
CA LEU A 193 7.73 -24.03 -29.65
C LEU A 193 7.25 -22.73 -30.36
N PRO A 194 7.62 -22.52 -31.65
CA PRO A 194 7.98 -21.21 -32.19
C PRO A 194 6.90 -20.59 -33.10
N LEU A 195 6.88 -19.26 -33.19
CA LEU A 195 6.22 -18.52 -34.27
C LEU A 195 7.22 -17.50 -34.85
N GLY A 196 7.33 -17.54 -36.18
CA GLY A 196 8.41 -16.96 -36.99
C GLY A 196 8.42 -15.44 -37.15
N PRO A 197 9.34 -14.92 -37.98
CA PRO A 197 9.88 -13.57 -37.88
C PRO A 197 9.24 -12.58 -38.85
N ALA A 198 9.04 -11.33 -38.43
CA ALA A 198 8.89 -10.20 -39.36
C ALA A 198 9.12 -8.84 -38.68
N GLY A 199 10.14 -8.12 -39.16
CA GLY A 199 9.96 -6.72 -39.58
C GLY A 199 10.32 -5.60 -38.57
N ASN A 200 11.56 -5.12 -38.68
CA ASN A 200 12.02 -3.81 -38.22
C ASN A 200 11.10 -2.65 -38.67
N LEU A 201 10.72 -1.74 -37.76
CA LEU A 201 10.37 -0.35 -38.06
C LEU A 201 10.85 0.59 -36.91
N PRO A 202 11.34 1.81 -37.22
CA PRO A 202 12.11 2.67 -36.30
C PRO A 202 11.24 3.56 -35.39
N PRO A 203 11.82 4.17 -34.33
CA PRO A 203 11.07 4.92 -33.32
C PRO A 203 10.90 6.41 -33.68
N GLY A 204 9.68 6.94 -33.48
CA GLY A 204 9.49 8.37 -33.27
C GLY A 204 8.24 8.98 -33.89
N VAL A 205 7.16 9.09 -33.12
CA VAL A 205 6.22 10.22 -33.18
C VAL A 205 5.60 10.43 -31.79
N LYS A 206 5.87 11.57 -31.16
CA LYS A 206 5.11 12.09 -30.02
C LYS A 206 3.90 12.86 -30.53
N LYS A 207 2.71 12.66 -29.94
CA LYS A 207 1.66 13.70 -29.85
C LYS A 207 0.96 13.68 -28.48
N PRO A 208 0.42 14.83 -28.02
CA PRO A 208 0.05 15.09 -26.62
C PRO A 208 -1.47 15.12 -26.34
N SER A 209 -1.81 15.25 -25.04
CA SER A 209 -3.14 15.53 -24.42
C SER A 209 -4.15 14.37 -24.41
N THR A 210 -4.94 14.03 -23.39
CA THR A 210 -5.39 14.71 -22.15
C THR A 210 -6.08 13.65 -21.28
N GLY A 211 -6.06 13.81 -19.95
CA GLY A 211 -7.01 13.13 -19.05
C GLY A 211 -6.36 12.19 -18.03
N GLN A 212 -6.51 12.55 -16.76
CA GLN A 212 -6.18 11.75 -15.59
C GLN A 212 -6.83 10.35 -15.69
N GLN A 213 -6.05 9.37 -16.13
CA GLN A 213 -6.28 7.98 -15.79
C GLN A 213 -5.08 7.57 -14.95
N ALA A 214 -5.37 7.18 -13.71
CA ALA A 214 -4.42 6.50 -12.86
C ALA A 214 -3.69 5.44 -13.70
N ASN A 215 -2.36 5.45 -13.63
CA ASN A 215 -1.49 4.43 -14.23
C ASN A 215 -1.98 3.04 -13.82
N GLN A 216 -2.87 2.46 -14.61
CA GLN A 216 -3.08 1.03 -14.64
C GLN A 216 -1.90 0.49 -15.43
N SER A 217 -0.85 0.13 -14.71
CA SER A 217 0.25 -0.65 -15.25
C SER A 217 -0.37 -1.86 -15.98
N PRO A 218 -0.07 -2.08 -17.27
CA PRO A 218 -0.63 -3.21 -18.00
C PRO A 218 -0.17 -4.49 -17.31
N ASN A 219 -1.13 -5.29 -16.86
CA ASN A 219 -0.95 -6.63 -16.28
C ASN A 219 0.28 -6.76 -15.38
N GLN A 220 0.07 -6.57 -14.08
CA GLN A 220 0.79 -7.40 -13.12
C GLN A 220 0.52 -8.86 -13.52
N GLN A 221 1.41 -9.45 -14.31
CA GLN A 221 1.54 -10.89 -14.36
C GLN A 221 1.91 -11.25 -12.93
N ILE A 222 0.89 -11.54 -12.12
CA ILE A 222 1.04 -12.19 -10.83
C ILE A 222 2.01 -13.32 -11.11
N VAL A 223 3.22 -13.19 -10.58
CA VAL A 223 4.23 -14.24 -10.69
C VAL A 223 3.49 -15.49 -10.31
N LYS A 224 3.40 -16.47 -11.22
CA LYS A 224 2.78 -17.77 -10.91
C LYS A 224 3.57 -18.29 -9.73
N GLN A 225 3.04 -18.10 -8.52
CA GLN A 225 3.72 -18.53 -7.31
C GLN A 225 3.90 -20.03 -7.49
N VAL A 226 5.16 -20.47 -7.52
CA VAL A 226 5.49 -21.86 -7.79
C VAL A 226 4.95 -22.66 -6.62
N LEU A 227 3.78 -23.24 -6.84
CA LEU A 227 3.03 -23.90 -5.80
C LEU A 227 3.71 -25.24 -5.48
N SER A 228 4.00 -25.48 -4.20
CA SER A 228 4.55 -26.77 -3.78
C SER A 228 3.57 -27.92 -4.11
N ARG A 229 4.09 -29.15 -4.23
CA ARG A 229 3.25 -30.32 -4.53
C ARG A 229 2.17 -30.53 -3.46
N GLU A 230 2.52 -30.34 -2.20
CA GLU A 230 1.58 -30.42 -1.07
C GLU A 230 0.47 -29.38 -1.18
N LEU A 231 0.82 -28.14 -1.54
CA LEU A 231 -0.16 -27.06 -1.61
C LEU A 231 -1.06 -27.19 -2.85
N GLN A 232 -0.57 -27.78 -3.94
CA GLN A 232 -1.39 -28.23 -5.08
C GLN A 232 -2.38 -29.32 -4.69
N LEU A 233 -1.93 -30.34 -3.95
CA LEU A 233 -2.79 -31.43 -3.48
C LEU A 233 -3.85 -30.93 -2.50
N TYR A 234 -3.46 -30.02 -1.60
CA TYR A 234 -4.38 -29.34 -0.69
C TYR A 234 -5.43 -28.54 -1.48
N TYR A 235 -5.01 -27.72 -2.44
CA TYR A 235 -5.93 -26.95 -3.30
C TYR A 235 -6.93 -27.84 -4.05
N ALA A 236 -6.48 -28.96 -4.62
CA ALA A 236 -7.33 -29.90 -5.31
C ALA A 236 -8.35 -30.57 -4.37
N ARG A 237 -7.92 -30.97 -3.16
CA ARG A 237 -8.82 -31.52 -2.13
C ARG A 237 -9.81 -30.50 -1.60
N LEU A 238 -9.37 -29.26 -1.43
CA LEU A 238 -10.20 -28.16 -0.95
C LEU A 238 -11.32 -27.84 -1.95
N THR A 239 -10.98 -27.61 -3.22
CA THR A 239 -11.96 -27.25 -4.25
C THR A 239 -12.94 -28.40 -4.55
N SER A 240 -12.48 -29.66 -4.57
CA SER A 240 -13.35 -30.83 -4.73
C SER A 240 -14.28 -31.09 -3.54
N SER A 241 -13.87 -30.74 -2.32
CA SER A 241 -14.71 -30.87 -1.12
C SER A 241 -15.78 -29.78 -1.00
N LEU A 242 -15.63 -28.67 -1.75
CA LEU A 242 -16.57 -27.55 -1.74
C LEU A 242 -17.72 -27.75 -2.73
N LEU A 243 -17.47 -28.32 -3.92
CA LEU A 243 -18.54 -28.49 -4.94
C LEU A 243 -19.49 -29.67 -4.61
N PRO A 244 -20.81 -29.51 -4.83
CA PRO A 244 -21.75 -30.62 -4.94
C PRO A 244 -21.39 -31.54 -6.13
N PRO A 245 -21.53 -32.87 -6.03
CA PRO A 245 -22.45 -33.64 -5.16
C PRO A 245 -21.75 -34.32 -3.98
N SER A 246 -20.75 -33.70 -3.34
CA SER A 246 -20.18 -34.26 -2.11
C SER A 246 -21.28 -34.35 -1.03
N SER A 247 -21.70 -35.57 -0.69
CA SER A 247 -22.77 -35.86 0.28
C SER A 247 -22.48 -35.37 1.70
N ASP A 248 -21.22 -34.99 1.97
CA ASP A 248 -20.70 -34.81 3.30
C ASP A 248 -20.67 -33.32 3.66
N LEU A 249 -21.78 -32.82 4.21
CA LEU A 249 -21.88 -31.46 4.78
C LEU A 249 -20.76 -31.16 5.79
N SER A 250 -20.26 -32.19 6.48
CA SER A 250 -19.13 -32.10 7.41
C SER A 250 -17.82 -31.71 6.71
N LYS A 251 -17.52 -32.28 5.53
CA LYS A 251 -16.31 -31.96 4.75
C LYS A 251 -16.37 -30.53 4.22
N ARG A 252 -17.53 -30.09 3.72
CA ARG A 252 -17.74 -28.70 3.28
C ARG A 252 -17.56 -27.71 4.44
N THR A 253 -18.13 -28.02 5.61
CA THR A 253 -18.01 -27.16 6.79
C THR A 253 -16.56 -27.07 7.27
N ALA A 254 -15.82 -28.18 7.28
CA ALA A 254 -14.40 -28.19 7.61
C ALA A 254 -13.55 -27.40 6.58
N ALA A 255 -13.85 -27.53 5.29
CA ALA A 255 -13.19 -26.77 4.22
C ALA A 255 -13.42 -25.25 4.37
N LEU A 256 -14.66 -24.83 4.64
CA LEU A 256 -14.99 -23.42 4.89
C LEU A 256 -14.33 -22.90 6.17
N ALA A 257 -14.27 -23.69 7.23
CA ALA A 257 -13.55 -23.33 8.45
C ALA A 257 -12.06 -23.14 8.20
N SER A 258 -11.44 -24.02 7.40
CA SER A 258 -10.04 -23.89 7.00
C SER A 258 -9.77 -22.58 6.25
N LEU A 259 -10.65 -22.20 5.32
CA LEU A 259 -10.54 -20.94 4.58
C LEU A 259 -10.60 -19.70 5.49
N ARG A 260 -11.36 -19.76 6.58
CA ARG A 260 -11.55 -18.64 7.53
C ARG A 260 -10.36 -18.39 8.44
N SER A 261 -9.58 -19.41 8.78
CA SER A 261 -8.57 -19.32 9.84
C SER A 261 -7.14 -19.64 9.40
N ASP A 262 -6.94 -20.31 8.27
CA ASP A 262 -5.61 -20.79 7.87
C ASP A 262 -4.78 -19.66 7.23
N ALA A 263 -3.58 -19.42 7.80
CA ALA A 263 -2.63 -18.42 7.34
C ALA A 263 -1.74 -18.90 6.18
N GLY A 264 -1.64 -20.22 5.96
CA GLY A 264 -0.83 -20.80 4.88
C GLY A 264 -1.42 -20.62 3.48
N LEU A 265 -2.61 -20.02 3.37
CA LEU A 265 -3.37 -19.93 2.14
C LEU A 265 -3.05 -18.71 1.27
N GLN A 266 -2.20 -17.77 1.73
CA GLN A 266 -1.85 -16.58 0.96
C GLN A 266 -1.35 -16.94 -0.45
N ALA A 267 -0.53 -17.97 -0.56
CA ALA A 267 0.00 -18.40 -1.87
C ALA A 267 -1.05 -19.04 -2.80
N LEU A 268 -2.17 -19.51 -2.23
CA LEU A 268 -3.31 -20.07 -2.96
C LEU A 268 -4.35 -19.01 -3.32
N LEU A 269 -4.31 -17.85 -2.67
CA LEU A 269 -5.31 -16.81 -2.81
C LEU A 269 -5.57 -16.37 -4.28
N PRO A 270 -4.55 -16.13 -5.13
CA PRO A 270 -4.79 -15.76 -6.53
C PRO A 270 -5.53 -16.87 -7.30
N TYR A 271 -5.24 -18.14 -6.97
CA TYR A 271 -5.84 -19.30 -7.61
C TYR A 271 -7.28 -19.50 -7.15
N LEU A 272 -7.55 -19.32 -5.86
CA LEU A 272 -8.89 -19.40 -5.28
C LEU A 272 -9.81 -18.29 -5.82
N VAL A 273 -9.34 -17.04 -5.87
CA VAL A 273 -10.12 -15.92 -6.41
C VAL A 273 -10.47 -16.16 -7.88
N ARG A 274 -9.50 -16.60 -8.68
CA ARG A 274 -9.74 -16.93 -10.09
C ARG A 274 -10.69 -18.10 -10.25
N TRP A 275 -10.53 -19.16 -9.47
CA TRP A 275 -11.41 -20.33 -9.49
C TRP A 275 -12.86 -19.97 -9.13
N VAL A 276 -13.06 -19.13 -8.12
CA VAL A 276 -14.40 -18.61 -7.79
C VAL A 276 -14.98 -17.82 -8.96
N ALA A 277 -14.20 -16.92 -9.56
CA ALA A 277 -14.67 -16.10 -10.68
C ALA A 277 -15.06 -16.94 -11.90
N GLU A 278 -14.22 -17.90 -12.29
CA GLU A 278 -14.50 -18.85 -13.37
C GLU A 278 -15.71 -19.73 -13.04
N GLY A 279 -15.83 -20.21 -11.79
CA GLY A 279 -16.95 -21.02 -11.33
C GLY A 279 -18.28 -20.28 -11.39
N VAL A 280 -18.32 -19.02 -10.93
CA VAL A 280 -19.53 -18.17 -11.01
C VAL A 280 -19.92 -17.92 -12.45
N VAL A 281 -18.97 -17.56 -13.32
CA VAL A 281 -19.26 -17.30 -14.74
C VAL A 281 -19.71 -18.58 -15.46
N GLY A 282 -19.14 -19.74 -15.13
CA GLY A 282 -19.56 -21.03 -15.67
C GLY A 282 -21.00 -21.37 -15.29
N SER A 283 -21.34 -21.26 -14.01
CA SER A 283 -22.70 -21.55 -13.51
C SER A 283 -23.77 -20.55 -13.98
N LEU A 284 -23.39 -19.40 -14.53
CA LEU A 284 -24.33 -18.39 -15.06
C LEU A 284 -24.45 -18.43 -16.61
N LYS A 285 -23.66 -19.25 -17.30
CA LYS A 285 -23.65 -19.35 -18.78
C LYS A 285 -24.56 -20.44 -19.33
N GLU A 286 -24.89 -21.44 -18.54
CA GLU A 286 -25.79 -22.51 -18.97
C GLU A 286 -27.23 -22.04 -18.73
N ASP A 287 -27.97 -21.76 -19.80
CA ASP A 287 -29.36 -21.21 -19.76
C ASP A 287 -30.40 -22.16 -19.12
N SER A 288 -29.95 -23.27 -18.53
CA SER A 288 -30.77 -24.27 -17.85
C SER A 288 -30.46 -24.25 -16.36
N ALA A 289 -30.87 -23.17 -15.67
CA ALA A 289 -30.64 -22.96 -14.23
C ALA A 289 -31.17 -24.11 -13.37
N GLY A 290 -30.42 -25.20 -13.29
CA GLY A 290 -30.77 -26.39 -12.51
C GLY A 290 -30.60 -26.11 -11.02
N GLU A 291 -31.33 -26.82 -10.18
CA GLU A 291 -31.19 -26.68 -8.72
C GLU A 291 -29.73 -26.88 -8.23
N ASN A 292 -28.96 -27.69 -8.94
CA ASN A 292 -27.55 -27.96 -8.62
C ASN A 292 -26.65 -26.72 -8.81
N GLU A 293 -26.88 -25.91 -9.84
CA GLU A 293 -26.10 -24.69 -10.10
C GLU A 293 -26.38 -23.62 -9.04
N GLY A 294 -27.64 -23.50 -8.61
CA GLY A 294 -28.01 -22.62 -7.49
C GLY A 294 -27.26 -22.99 -6.21
N ARG A 295 -27.08 -24.30 -5.95
CA ARG A 295 -26.28 -24.79 -4.80
C ARG A 295 -24.80 -24.49 -4.97
N VAL A 296 -24.24 -24.64 -6.19
CA VAL A 296 -22.84 -24.28 -6.50
C VAL A 296 -22.60 -22.79 -6.26
N LEU A 297 -23.46 -21.92 -6.79
CA LEU A 297 -23.35 -20.47 -6.58
C LEU A 297 -23.40 -20.09 -5.10
N HIS A 298 -24.26 -20.76 -4.31
CA HIS A 298 -24.31 -20.54 -2.87
C HIS A 298 -22.99 -20.90 -2.19
N VAL A 299 -22.38 -22.05 -2.54
CA VAL A 299 -21.06 -22.44 -2.04
C VAL A 299 -20.01 -21.40 -2.40
N LEU A 300 -19.99 -20.93 -3.66
CA LEU A 300 -18.99 -19.97 -4.13
C LEU A 300 -19.10 -18.63 -3.37
N LEU A 301 -20.32 -18.18 -3.06
CA LEU A 301 -20.54 -17.01 -2.19
C LEU A 301 -20.07 -17.25 -0.75
N ASP A 302 -20.30 -18.44 -0.19
CA ASP A 302 -19.80 -18.81 1.14
C ASP A 302 -18.27 -18.81 1.19
N VAL A 303 -17.61 -19.27 0.11
CA VAL A 303 -16.15 -19.24 -0.03
C VAL A 303 -15.64 -17.80 -0.04
N ILE A 304 -16.27 -16.89 -0.79
CA ILE A 304 -15.90 -15.46 -0.79
C ILE A 304 -16.05 -14.90 0.63
N SER A 305 -17.18 -15.16 1.29
CA SER A 305 -17.41 -14.67 2.65
C SER A 305 -16.39 -15.22 3.65
N ALA A 306 -16.03 -16.50 3.52
CA ALA A 306 -15.00 -17.15 4.34
C ALA A 306 -13.59 -16.56 4.14
N ILE A 307 -13.23 -16.24 2.88
CA ILE A 307 -11.96 -15.58 2.57
C ILE A 307 -11.94 -14.15 3.18
N LEU A 308 -13.07 -13.43 3.13
CA LEU A 308 -13.20 -12.10 3.73
C LEU A 308 -13.22 -12.09 5.27
N ASP A 309 -13.50 -13.23 5.92
CA ASP A 309 -13.38 -13.37 7.38
C ASP A 309 -11.94 -13.60 7.84
N ASN A 310 -11.04 -13.97 6.92
CA ASN A 310 -9.70 -14.38 7.28
C ASN A 310 -8.76 -13.17 7.40
N ASN A 311 -8.51 -12.74 8.64
CA ASN A 311 -7.62 -11.61 8.95
C ASN A 311 -6.14 -11.84 8.60
N THR A 312 -5.75 -13.09 8.29
CA THR A 312 -4.36 -13.42 7.94
C THR A 312 -4.06 -13.27 6.45
N LEU A 313 -5.11 -13.14 5.61
CA LEU A 313 -4.97 -13.02 4.17
C LEU A 313 -5.00 -11.56 3.73
N PHE A 314 -4.05 -11.18 2.88
CA PHE A 314 -4.01 -9.85 2.30
C PHE A 314 -4.85 -9.82 1.01
N ILE A 315 -6.14 -9.54 1.16
CA ILE A 315 -7.14 -9.59 0.07
C ILE A 315 -7.18 -8.32 -0.79
N GLU A 316 -6.63 -7.21 -0.29
CA GLU A 316 -6.74 -5.88 -0.91
C GLU A 316 -6.32 -5.85 -2.40
N PRO A 317 -5.23 -6.51 -2.84
CA PRO A 317 -4.85 -6.54 -4.25
C PRO A 317 -5.91 -7.19 -5.15
N TYR A 318 -6.75 -8.07 -4.60
CA TYR A 318 -7.71 -8.88 -5.33
C TYR A 318 -9.15 -8.35 -5.27
N LEU A 319 -9.42 -7.24 -4.56
CA LEU A 319 -10.78 -6.68 -4.44
C LEU A 319 -11.45 -6.45 -5.80
N HIS A 320 -10.69 -5.95 -6.78
CA HIS A 320 -11.18 -5.71 -8.14
C HIS A 320 -11.53 -6.99 -8.91
N GLN A 321 -11.00 -8.16 -8.51
CA GLN A 321 -11.29 -9.47 -9.11
C GLN A 321 -12.42 -10.19 -8.37
N ILE A 322 -12.64 -9.89 -7.08
CA ILE A 322 -13.70 -10.48 -6.24
C ILE A 322 -15.04 -9.78 -6.43
N LEU A 323 -15.03 -8.47 -6.70
CA LEU A 323 -16.26 -7.70 -6.92
C LEU A 323 -17.11 -8.18 -8.11
N PRO A 324 -16.55 -8.45 -9.31
CA PRO A 324 -17.36 -8.86 -10.46
C PRO A 324 -18.14 -10.15 -10.25
N PRO A 325 -17.59 -11.23 -9.64
CA PRO A 325 -18.37 -12.42 -9.31
C PRO A 325 -19.57 -12.14 -8.39
N ILE A 326 -19.39 -11.34 -7.33
CA ILE A 326 -20.48 -10.98 -6.41
C ILE A 326 -21.58 -10.20 -7.16
N LEU A 327 -21.18 -9.18 -7.93
CA LEU A 327 -22.11 -8.37 -8.71
C LEU A 327 -22.79 -9.16 -9.82
N SER A 328 -22.12 -10.17 -10.40
CA SER A 328 -22.69 -11.01 -11.44
C SER A 328 -23.81 -11.88 -10.88
N VAL A 329 -23.60 -12.55 -9.73
CA VAL A 329 -24.67 -13.32 -9.07
C VAL A 329 -25.82 -12.42 -8.63
N LEU A 330 -25.49 -11.22 -8.14
CA LEU A 330 -26.50 -10.26 -7.69
C LEU A 330 -27.38 -9.74 -8.85
N LEU A 331 -26.79 -9.39 -9.99
CA LEU A 331 -27.47 -8.70 -11.10
C LEU A 331 -27.92 -9.62 -12.24
N HIS A 332 -27.65 -10.93 -12.15
CA HIS A 332 -28.04 -11.88 -13.20
C HIS A 332 -29.57 -11.95 -13.39
N SER A 333 -29.98 -12.03 -14.66
CA SER A 333 -31.38 -11.93 -15.06
C SER A 333 -32.21 -13.17 -14.71
N SER A 334 -31.62 -14.36 -14.86
CA SER A 334 -32.32 -15.64 -14.82
C SER A 334 -31.67 -16.56 -13.79
N LEU A 335 -32.10 -16.44 -12.53
CA LEU A 335 -31.76 -17.40 -11.47
C LEU A 335 -32.96 -18.32 -11.23
N HIS A 336 -32.71 -19.57 -10.84
CA HIS A 336 -33.77 -20.51 -10.52
C HIS A 336 -34.65 -19.97 -9.37
N PRO A 337 -36.00 -19.90 -9.51
CA PRO A 337 -36.88 -19.25 -8.55
C PRO A 337 -36.72 -19.70 -7.10
N SER A 338 -36.44 -20.98 -6.86
CA SER A 338 -36.26 -21.55 -5.50
C SER A 338 -35.05 -20.99 -4.74
N HIS A 339 -34.02 -20.53 -5.46
CA HIS A 339 -32.76 -20.06 -4.84
C HIS A 339 -32.45 -18.59 -5.14
N ALA A 340 -33.17 -17.96 -6.07
CA ALA A 340 -32.91 -16.61 -6.54
C ALA A 340 -32.87 -15.58 -5.39
N THR A 341 -33.88 -15.58 -4.52
CA THR A 341 -33.98 -14.62 -3.40
C THR A 341 -32.87 -14.83 -2.36
N GLN A 342 -32.57 -16.09 -2.03
CA GLN A 342 -31.51 -16.44 -1.09
C GLN A 342 -30.13 -16.04 -1.64
N LEU A 343 -29.83 -16.39 -2.89
CA LEU A 343 -28.55 -16.06 -3.54
C LEU A 343 -28.33 -14.55 -3.62
N ARG A 344 -29.34 -13.77 -4.02
CA ARG A 344 -29.26 -12.30 -4.05
C ARG A 344 -29.07 -11.71 -2.66
N THR A 345 -29.71 -12.27 -1.65
CA THR A 345 -29.55 -11.81 -0.25
C THR A 345 -28.15 -12.11 0.27
N THR A 346 -27.64 -13.33 0.07
CA THR A 346 -26.26 -13.69 0.46
C THR A 346 -25.23 -12.86 -0.31
N ALA A 347 -25.42 -12.62 -1.61
CA ALA A 347 -24.53 -11.78 -2.40
C ALA A 347 -24.52 -10.32 -1.90
N SER A 348 -25.68 -9.76 -1.55
CA SER A 348 -25.79 -8.42 -0.95
C SER A 348 -25.10 -8.35 0.41
N GLN A 349 -25.29 -9.35 1.28
CA GLN A 349 -24.62 -9.41 2.58
C GLN A 349 -23.09 -9.49 2.44
N THR A 350 -22.59 -10.33 1.53
CA THR A 350 -21.14 -10.44 1.24
C THR A 350 -20.59 -9.13 0.66
N LEU A 351 -21.35 -8.46 -0.21
CA LEU A 351 -21.00 -7.14 -0.73
C LEU A 351 -20.94 -6.09 0.39
N SER A 352 -21.92 -6.09 1.29
CA SER A 352 -21.99 -5.18 2.44
C SER A 352 -20.79 -5.36 3.35
N LYS A 353 -20.46 -6.60 3.71
CA LYS A 353 -19.27 -6.94 4.50
C LYS A 353 -17.98 -6.42 3.86
N LEU A 354 -17.77 -6.69 2.56
CA LEU A 354 -16.62 -6.19 1.81
C LEU A 354 -16.54 -4.65 1.85
N LEU A 355 -17.67 -3.97 1.68
CA LEU A 355 -17.74 -2.50 1.74
C LEU A 355 -17.41 -1.96 3.12
N THR A 356 -17.96 -2.56 4.19
CA THR A 356 -17.69 -2.12 5.56
C THR A 356 -16.22 -2.28 5.96
N GLN A 357 -15.54 -3.31 5.44
CA GLN A 357 -14.13 -3.56 5.75
C GLN A 357 -13.17 -2.67 4.95
N HIS A 358 -13.46 -2.38 3.68
CA HIS A 358 -12.48 -1.77 2.77
C HIS A 358 -12.86 -0.37 2.23
N SER A 359 -14.05 0.15 2.50
CA SER A 359 -14.50 1.45 1.96
C SER A 359 -13.69 2.65 2.47
N THR A 360 -13.14 2.58 3.69
CA THR A 360 -12.31 3.66 4.27
C THR A 360 -10.93 3.72 3.62
N THR A 361 -10.34 2.56 3.32
CA THR A 361 -9.05 2.45 2.64
C THR A 361 -9.15 2.81 1.15
N TYR A 362 -10.29 2.49 0.53
CA TYR A 362 -10.54 2.75 -0.89
C TYR A 362 -11.83 3.57 -1.11
N PRO A 363 -11.77 4.92 -0.96
CA PRO A 363 -12.96 5.77 -1.09
C PRO A 363 -13.65 5.72 -2.45
N SER A 364 -12.93 5.33 -3.51
CA SER A 364 -13.49 5.20 -4.87
C SER A 364 -14.33 3.93 -5.08
N LEU A 365 -14.26 2.96 -4.16
CA LEU A 365 -14.89 1.65 -4.30
C LEU A 365 -16.43 1.74 -4.18
N SER A 366 -16.94 2.43 -3.14
CA SER A 366 -18.39 2.62 -2.93
C SER A 366 -19.07 3.39 -4.08
N PRO A 367 -18.56 4.55 -4.54
CA PRO A 367 -19.14 5.26 -5.69
C PRO A 367 -19.16 4.42 -6.98
N ARG A 368 -18.13 3.60 -7.22
CA ARG A 368 -18.06 2.72 -8.40
C ARG A 368 -19.15 1.65 -8.38
N ILE A 369 -19.35 1.00 -7.24
CA ILE A 369 -20.38 -0.04 -7.07
C ILE A 369 -21.78 0.57 -7.14
N MET A 370 -21.98 1.73 -6.49
CA MET A 370 -23.24 2.47 -6.54
C MET A 370 -23.63 2.81 -7.98
N LYS A 371 -22.67 3.29 -8.80
CA LYS A 371 -22.91 3.58 -10.22
C LYS A 371 -23.34 2.33 -11.01
N THR A 372 -22.73 1.17 -10.75
CA THR A 372 -23.09 -0.09 -11.42
C THR A 372 -24.50 -0.55 -11.04
N LEU A 373 -24.86 -0.48 -9.75
CA LEU A 373 -26.19 -0.85 -9.26
C LEU A 373 -27.27 0.09 -9.79
N LEU A 374 -26.99 1.40 -9.83
CA LEU A 374 -27.91 2.40 -10.38
C LEU A 374 -28.18 2.19 -11.86
N LEU A 375 -27.14 1.91 -12.64
CA LEU A 375 -27.29 1.60 -14.06
C LEU A 375 -28.17 0.36 -14.25
N ALA A 376 -28.00 -0.67 -13.41
CA ALA A 376 -28.80 -1.89 -13.47
C ALA A 376 -30.27 -1.67 -13.08
N LEU A 377 -30.56 -0.71 -12.20
CA LEU A 377 -31.91 -0.37 -11.73
C LEU A 377 -32.69 0.49 -12.73
N ILE A 378 -32.07 1.55 -13.26
CA ILE A 378 -32.76 2.59 -14.04
C ILE A 378 -32.83 2.24 -15.54
N SER A 379 -31.90 1.44 -16.07
CA SER A 379 -31.83 1.18 -17.51
C SER A 379 -33.11 0.46 -18.02
N PRO A 380 -33.69 0.91 -19.16
CA PRO A 380 -34.86 0.26 -19.75
C PRO A 380 -34.51 -1.15 -20.27
N GLY A 381 -35.48 -2.06 -20.25
CA GLY A 381 -35.32 -3.42 -20.79
C GLY A 381 -34.52 -4.39 -19.92
N LYS A 382 -34.32 -4.09 -18.64
CA LYS A 382 -33.72 -5.01 -17.65
C LYS A 382 -34.77 -5.93 -17.04
N SER A 383 -34.37 -7.17 -16.73
CA SER A 383 -35.27 -8.15 -16.11
C SER A 383 -35.63 -7.77 -14.66
N TYR A 384 -36.79 -8.22 -14.18
CA TYR A 384 -37.21 -8.06 -12.78
C TYR A 384 -36.16 -8.58 -11.79
N GLY A 385 -35.50 -9.70 -12.12
CA GLY A 385 -34.44 -10.28 -11.28
C GLY A 385 -33.21 -9.39 -11.13
N THR A 386 -32.82 -8.70 -12.20
CA THR A 386 -31.72 -7.72 -12.17
C THR A 386 -32.06 -6.52 -11.30
N ARG A 387 -33.30 -6.03 -11.35
CA ARG A 387 -33.74 -4.89 -10.53
C ARG A 387 -33.87 -5.24 -9.06
N GLU A 388 -34.41 -6.41 -8.76
CA GLU A 388 -34.47 -6.95 -7.40
C GLU A 388 -33.07 -7.03 -6.79
N GLY A 389 -32.10 -7.57 -7.56
CA GLY A 389 -30.70 -7.63 -7.18
C GLY A 389 -30.07 -6.26 -6.97
N ALA A 390 -30.36 -5.29 -7.85
CA ALA A 390 -29.86 -3.93 -7.72
C ALA A 390 -30.35 -3.27 -6.42
N ILE A 391 -31.64 -3.40 -6.08
CA ILE A 391 -32.24 -2.86 -4.85
C ILE A 391 -31.61 -3.51 -3.62
N ARG A 392 -31.53 -4.84 -3.58
CA ARG A 392 -30.87 -5.57 -2.48
C ARG A 392 -29.39 -5.15 -2.34
N GLY A 393 -28.70 -4.90 -3.47
CA GLY A 393 -27.34 -4.37 -3.48
C GLY A 393 -27.22 -2.97 -2.88
N LEU A 394 -28.14 -2.06 -3.21
CA LEU A 394 -28.18 -0.70 -2.65
C LEU A 394 -28.40 -0.72 -1.14
N VAL A 395 -29.28 -1.61 -0.65
CA VAL A 395 -29.46 -1.86 0.79
C VAL A 395 -28.16 -2.32 1.43
N GLY A 396 -27.42 -3.22 0.78
CA GLY A 396 -26.11 -3.69 1.26
C GLY A 396 -25.02 -2.61 1.29
N VAL A 397 -25.10 -1.60 0.42
CA VAL A 397 -24.15 -0.46 0.40
C VAL A 397 -24.43 0.52 1.54
N GLY A 398 -25.71 0.76 1.85
CA GLY A 398 -26.14 1.54 3.02
C GLY A 398 -27.29 2.51 2.73
N LYS A 399 -27.83 3.10 3.80
CA LYS A 399 -29.02 3.98 3.77
C LYS A 399 -28.92 5.15 2.78
N GLU A 400 -27.76 5.78 2.68
CA GLU A 400 -27.54 6.91 1.75
C GLU A 400 -27.55 6.46 0.29
N ALA A 401 -27.10 5.23 0.00
CA ALA A 401 -27.18 4.66 -1.34
C ALA A 401 -28.63 4.32 -1.72
N VAL A 402 -29.44 3.88 -0.75
CA VAL A 402 -30.88 3.68 -0.94
C VAL A 402 -31.58 5.02 -1.21
N ARG A 403 -31.32 6.06 -0.41
CA ARG A 403 -31.90 7.40 -0.64
C ARG A 403 -31.56 7.94 -2.03
N LYS A 404 -30.26 8.00 -2.35
CA LYS A 404 -29.80 8.54 -3.64
C LYS A 404 -30.22 7.69 -4.83
N GLY A 405 -30.29 6.38 -4.64
CA GLY A 405 -30.51 5.46 -5.74
C GLY A 405 -31.97 5.11 -6.02
N LEU A 406 -32.71 4.82 -4.95
CA LEU A 406 -34.10 4.38 -5.03
C LEU A 406 -35.06 5.57 -5.07
N VAL A 407 -34.83 6.59 -4.24
CA VAL A 407 -35.72 7.76 -4.10
C VAL A 407 -35.32 8.88 -5.08
N GLU A 408 -34.14 9.46 -4.93
CA GLU A 408 -33.69 10.60 -5.77
C GLU A 408 -33.35 10.17 -7.20
N GLY A 409 -32.84 8.95 -7.36
CA GLY A 409 -32.42 8.39 -8.64
C GLY A 409 -33.57 7.87 -9.51
N GLY A 410 -34.82 7.96 -9.04
CA GLY A 410 -36.01 7.50 -9.77
C GLY A 410 -36.13 5.98 -9.91
N GLY A 411 -35.35 5.21 -9.15
CA GLY A 411 -35.41 3.74 -9.18
C GLY A 411 -36.76 3.18 -8.75
N ALA A 412 -37.39 3.78 -7.72
CA ALA A 412 -38.72 3.40 -7.25
C ALA A 412 -39.79 3.66 -8.31
N LYS A 413 -39.74 4.82 -8.97
CA LYS A 413 -40.65 5.20 -10.06
C LYS A 413 -40.62 4.24 -11.23
N VAL A 414 -39.43 3.78 -11.62
CA VAL A 414 -39.24 2.79 -12.69
C VAL A 414 -39.85 1.43 -12.31
N VAL A 415 -39.72 1.02 -11.05
CA VAL A 415 -40.32 -0.23 -10.55
C VAL A 415 -41.83 -0.10 -10.36
N ALA A 416 -42.33 1.07 -9.94
CA ALA A 416 -43.76 1.37 -9.82
C ALA A 416 -44.46 1.25 -11.17
N ALA A 417 -43.91 1.88 -12.20
CA ALA A 417 -44.46 1.83 -13.56
C ALA A 417 -44.56 0.40 -14.09
N GLU A 418 -43.58 -0.47 -13.80
CA GLU A 418 -43.68 -1.89 -14.17
C GLU A 418 -44.66 -2.68 -13.33
N SER A 419 -44.76 -2.38 -12.03
CA SER A 419 -45.71 -3.05 -11.13
C SER A 419 -47.16 -2.70 -11.45
N ASP A 420 -47.43 -1.47 -11.90
CA ASP A 420 -48.74 -1.03 -12.38
C ASP A 420 -49.12 -1.77 -13.67
N MET A 421 -48.19 -1.88 -14.63
CA MET A 421 -48.40 -2.68 -15.83
C MET A 421 -48.64 -4.16 -15.49
N ASP A 422 -47.87 -4.74 -14.55
CA ASP A 422 -48.04 -6.14 -14.14
C ASP A 422 -49.40 -6.40 -13.47
N ARG A 423 -49.91 -5.44 -12.70
CA ARG A 423 -51.24 -5.50 -12.08
C ARG A 423 -52.36 -5.53 -13.11
N GLU A 424 -52.19 -4.84 -14.24
CA GLU A 424 -53.13 -4.91 -15.38
C GLU A 424 -53.04 -6.24 -16.14
N HIS A 425 -51.85 -6.86 -16.18
CA HIS A 425 -51.59 -8.12 -16.90
C HIS A 425 -51.74 -9.39 -16.03
N GLY A 426 -51.99 -9.24 -14.72
CA GLY A 426 -52.16 -10.36 -13.78
C GLY A 426 -50.85 -11.11 -13.43
N ILE A 427 -49.70 -10.45 -13.57
CA ILE A 427 -48.37 -11.03 -13.27
C ILE A 427 -47.99 -10.70 -11.82
N ASN A 428 -47.55 -11.72 -11.05
CA ASN A 428 -47.20 -11.56 -9.64
C ASN A 428 -45.73 -11.14 -9.45
N SER A 429 -45.46 -9.83 -9.43
CA SER A 429 -44.13 -9.25 -9.14
C SER A 429 -43.85 -9.04 -7.64
N SER A 430 -44.39 -9.91 -6.78
CA SER A 430 -44.38 -9.74 -5.32
C SER A 430 -42.97 -9.63 -4.72
N ASN A 431 -41.99 -10.37 -5.23
CA ASN A 431 -40.61 -10.33 -4.73
C ASN A 431 -39.91 -8.99 -4.98
N LEU A 432 -40.19 -8.34 -6.11
CA LEU A 432 -39.62 -7.05 -6.46
C LEU A 432 -40.24 -5.94 -5.60
N VAL A 433 -41.57 -5.95 -5.47
CA VAL A 433 -42.31 -5.04 -4.58
C VAL A 433 -41.85 -5.18 -3.13
N ASN A 434 -41.74 -6.40 -2.63
CA ASN A 434 -41.22 -6.67 -1.28
C ASN A 434 -39.79 -6.12 -1.10
N SER A 435 -38.93 -6.25 -2.11
CA SER A 435 -37.56 -5.74 -2.04
C SER A 435 -37.50 -4.21 -1.98
N VAL A 436 -38.40 -3.50 -2.68
CA VAL A 436 -38.53 -2.04 -2.57
C VAL A 436 -39.04 -1.66 -1.18
N MET A 437 -40.07 -2.34 -0.68
CA MET A 437 -40.63 -2.06 0.65
C MET A 437 -39.61 -2.35 1.76
N ASP A 438 -38.85 -3.43 1.65
CA ASP A 438 -37.75 -3.73 2.58
C ASP A 438 -36.66 -2.66 2.54
N ALA A 439 -36.31 -2.15 1.36
CA ALA A 439 -35.34 -1.06 1.23
C ALA A 439 -35.85 0.24 1.86
N LEU A 440 -37.14 0.56 1.71
CA LEU A 440 -37.75 1.72 2.34
C LEU A 440 -37.84 1.59 3.87
N ARG A 441 -38.11 0.37 4.39
CA ARG A 441 -38.07 0.08 5.83
C ARG A 441 -36.66 0.24 6.42
N VAL A 442 -35.62 -0.08 5.64
CA VAL A 442 -34.22 0.14 6.04
C VAL A 442 -33.87 1.64 6.04
N LEU A 443 -34.48 2.42 5.15
CA LEU A 443 -34.30 3.87 5.12
C LEU A 443 -34.89 4.52 6.37
N HIS A 444 -36.15 4.19 6.68
CA HIS A 444 -36.85 4.56 7.92
C HIS A 444 -37.85 3.46 8.30
N PRO A 445 -37.92 3.05 9.58
CA PRO A 445 -38.92 2.08 10.02
C PRO A 445 -40.34 2.66 9.93
N PRO A 446 -41.37 1.83 9.70
CA PRO A 446 -42.75 2.28 9.78
C PRO A 446 -43.10 2.72 11.21
N SER A 447 -44.06 3.63 11.34
CA SER A 447 -44.42 4.21 12.63
C SER A 447 -45.24 3.24 13.50
N ASP A 448 -45.12 3.36 14.82
CA ASP A 448 -45.89 2.54 15.78
C ASP A 448 -47.40 2.86 15.75
N MET A 449 -47.80 4.01 15.17
CA MET A 449 -49.18 4.49 15.11
C MET A 449 -49.55 4.80 13.66
N VAL A 450 -50.16 3.81 13.00
CA VAL A 450 -50.58 3.89 11.60
C VAL A 450 -51.76 4.86 11.46
N GLU A 451 -51.47 6.10 11.09
CA GLU A 451 -52.47 7.09 10.67
C GLU A 451 -52.28 7.35 9.17
N SER A 452 -53.32 7.13 8.36
CA SER A 452 -53.25 7.39 6.92
C SER A 452 -53.17 8.89 6.62
N LEU A 453 -52.52 9.28 5.51
CA LEU A 453 -52.55 10.68 5.09
C LEU A 453 -53.98 11.15 4.81
N ASP A 454 -54.37 12.25 5.44
CA ASP A 454 -55.64 12.91 5.17
C ASP A 454 -55.47 13.91 4.03
N LEU A 455 -55.85 13.49 2.82
CA LEU A 455 -55.76 14.32 1.61
C LEU A 455 -56.63 15.59 1.67
N SER A 456 -57.50 15.75 2.68
CA SER A 456 -58.23 16.99 2.90
C SER A 456 -57.36 18.11 3.50
N ARG A 457 -56.22 17.76 4.10
CA ARG A 457 -55.25 18.71 4.65
C ARG A 457 -54.22 19.07 3.58
N SER A 458 -54.03 20.38 3.33
CA SER A 458 -53.12 20.86 2.27
C SER A 458 -51.69 20.36 2.44
N SER A 459 -51.16 20.29 3.67
CA SER A 459 -49.82 19.76 3.95
C SER A 459 -49.66 18.29 3.57
N ASP A 460 -50.71 17.50 3.81
CA ASP A 460 -50.69 16.05 3.59
C ASP A 460 -50.88 15.75 2.10
N SER A 461 -51.69 16.56 1.40
CA SER A 461 -51.78 16.56 -0.07
C SER A 461 -50.45 16.93 -0.74
N ASP A 462 -49.72 17.93 -0.25
CA ASP A 462 -48.41 18.32 -0.80
C ASP A 462 -47.37 17.21 -0.59
N THR A 463 -47.37 16.56 0.58
CA THR A 463 -46.48 15.41 0.84
C THR A 463 -46.82 14.20 -0.03
N TYR A 464 -48.10 13.96 -0.32
CA TYR A 464 -48.53 12.90 -1.21
C TYR A 464 -48.10 13.16 -2.65
N ALA A 465 -48.26 14.39 -3.15
CA ALA A 465 -47.80 14.78 -4.49
C ALA A 465 -46.28 14.63 -4.64
N HIS A 466 -45.51 14.97 -3.60
CA HIS A 466 -44.06 14.79 -3.61
C HIS A 466 -43.64 13.30 -3.55
N LEU A 467 -44.37 12.48 -2.78
CA LEU A 467 -44.18 11.02 -2.78
C LEU A 467 -44.46 10.40 -4.14
N GLU A 468 -45.53 10.84 -4.81
CA GLU A 468 -45.89 10.36 -6.13
C GLU A 468 -44.80 10.69 -7.17
N ASP A 469 -44.21 11.89 -7.11
CA ASP A 469 -43.13 12.26 -8.03
C ASP A 469 -41.86 11.41 -7.82
N LEU A 470 -41.51 11.15 -6.56
CA LEU A 470 -40.30 10.40 -6.18
C LEU A 470 -40.44 8.88 -6.36
N LEU A 471 -41.56 8.29 -5.91
CA LEU A 471 -41.73 6.83 -5.79
C LEU A 471 -42.68 6.24 -6.84
N GLY A 472 -43.48 7.06 -7.51
CA GLY A 472 -44.56 6.63 -8.40
C GLY A 472 -45.85 6.26 -7.64
N GLN A 473 -46.96 6.24 -8.38
CA GLN A 473 -48.31 6.07 -7.83
C GLN A 473 -48.47 4.79 -7.00
N PHE A 474 -48.01 3.65 -7.50
CA PHE A 474 -48.12 2.35 -6.82
C PHE A 474 -47.54 2.35 -5.40
N PHE A 475 -46.31 2.85 -5.22
CA PHE A 475 -45.67 2.87 -3.90
C PHE A 475 -46.16 4.03 -3.04
N ALA A 476 -46.54 5.16 -3.64
CA ALA A 476 -47.15 6.28 -2.92
C ALA A 476 -48.46 5.85 -2.23
N GLU A 477 -49.33 5.09 -2.90
CA GLU A 477 -50.56 4.55 -2.32
C GLU A 477 -50.30 3.60 -1.13
N GLN A 478 -49.27 2.75 -1.22
CA GLN A 478 -48.93 1.81 -0.14
C GLN A 478 -48.34 2.51 1.08
N ILE A 479 -47.49 3.52 0.86
CA ILE A 479 -46.83 4.28 1.93
C ILE A 479 -47.80 5.29 2.56
N ALA A 480 -48.78 5.78 1.80
CA ALA A 480 -49.77 6.73 2.29
C ALA A 480 -50.70 6.18 3.39
N SER A 481 -50.68 4.86 3.61
CA SER A 481 -51.29 4.23 4.78
C SER A 481 -50.63 4.66 6.11
N ASP A 482 -49.38 5.12 6.08
CA ASP A 482 -48.62 5.61 7.25
C ASP A 482 -48.06 7.02 6.99
N ALA A 483 -48.74 8.03 7.53
CA ALA A 483 -48.43 9.44 7.34
C ALA A 483 -47.12 9.88 7.98
N ALA A 484 -46.66 9.22 9.05
CA ALA A 484 -45.38 9.53 9.66
C ALA A 484 -44.23 8.98 8.79
N TRP A 485 -44.35 7.73 8.34
CA TRP A 485 -43.37 7.09 7.47
C TRP A 485 -43.22 7.80 6.12
N ALA A 486 -44.34 8.20 5.52
CA ALA A 486 -44.43 9.03 4.33
C ALA A 486 -43.62 10.34 4.44
N ARG A 487 -43.79 11.09 5.54
CA ARG A 487 -43.09 12.36 5.77
C ARG A 487 -41.59 12.17 5.97
N GLU A 488 -41.18 11.08 6.62
CA GLU A 488 -39.76 10.78 6.85
C GLU A 488 -39.02 10.34 5.58
N ILE A 489 -39.69 9.61 4.67
CA ILE A 489 -39.10 9.17 3.40
C ILE A 489 -38.84 10.36 2.46
N VAL A 490 -39.83 11.27 2.33
CA VAL A 490 -39.70 12.53 1.59
C VAL A 490 -38.54 13.38 2.14
N GLY A 491 -38.24 13.22 3.42
CA GLY A 491 -37.30 14.06 4.15
C GLY A 491 -37.96 15.38 4.48
N SER A 492 -37.80 15.82 5.73
CA SER A 492 -38.27 17.13 6.16
C SER A 492 -37.46 18.24 5.50
N HIS A 493 -37.75 18.56 4.24
CA HIS A 493 -37.49 19.89 3.71
C HIS A 493 -38.62 20.80 4.20
N GLN A 494 -38.62 21.09 5.50
CA GLN A 494 -39.15 22.38 5.95
C GLN A 494 -38.06 23.42 5.61
N PRO A 495 -38.40 24.51 4.92
CA PRO A 495 -37.45 25.60 4.65
C PRO A 495 -36.90 26.22 5.93
#